data_AF-A0A6F8USI6-F1
#
_entry.id   AF-A0A6F8USI6-F1
#
_cell.length_a   1.000
_cell.length_b   1.000
_cell.length_c   1.000
_cell.angle_alpha   90.00
_cell.angle_beta   90.00
_cell.angle_gamma   90.00
#
_symmetry.space_group_name_H-M   'P 1'
#
loop_
_entity.id
_entity.type
_entity.pdbx_description
1 polymer ?
#
loop_
_entity_poly.entity_id
_entity_poly.type
_entity_poly.pdbx_seq_one_letter_code
_entity_poly.pdbx_strand_id
1 'polypeptide(L)'
;MSRSAIGTSALAIVSFIGTLQIMEPASSIIDRLGGVARVAEIVGVHRVRVSNWKRPKSAGGTGGRVPQSHHVKLLAAAERLGVALSAADFLVTSEGVSP
;
A
#
# COMPACT_ATOMS: atom_id res chain seq x y z
N MET A 1 -31.38 -9.76 37.53
CA MET A 1 -30.24 -8.84 37.32
C MET A 1 -29.90 -8.89 35.84
N SER A 2 -30.24 -7.84 35.10
CA SER A 2 -30.24 -7.81 33.63
C SER A 2 -28.84 -7.60 33.06
N ARG A 3 -28.57 -8.29 31.95
CA ARG A 3 -27.31 -8.30 31.17
C ARG A 3 -27.02 -6.92 30.59
N SER A 4 -25.74 -6.57 30.43
CA SER A 4 -25.36 -5.60 29.40
C SER A 4 -24.15 -6.11 28.62
N ALA A 5 -24.40 -6.40 27.35
CA ALA A 5 -23.42 -6.82 26.36
C ALA A 5 -22.56 -5.62 25.96
N ILE A 6 -21.25 -5.78 25.97
CA ILE A 6 -20.32 -4.83 25.36
C ILE A 6 -20.45 -5.00 23.84
N GLY A 7 -21.38 -4.24 23.25
CA GLY A 7 -21.50 -4.13 21.80
C GLY A 7 -20.38 -3.25 21.27
N THR A 8 -19.25 -3.85 20.89
CA THR A 8 -18.24 -3.16 20.09
C THR A 8 -18.85 -2.87 18.72
N SER A 9 -19.34 -1.65 18.54
CA SER A 9 -19.96 -1.20 17.29
C SER A 9 -18.96 -1.32 16.14
N ALA A 10 -19.29 -2.14 15.14
CA ALA A 10 -18.53 -2.26 13.89
C ALA A 10 -18.33 -0.90 13.19
N LEU A 11 -19.22 0.08 13.44
CA LEU A 11 -19.10 1.44 12.92
C LEU A 11 -17.90 2.23 13.47
N ALA A 12 -17.45 1.92 14.70
CA ALA A 12 -16.30 2.61 15.32
C ALA A 12 -14.97 2.14 14.70
N ILE A 13 -14.89 0.88 14.24
CA ILE A 13 -13.71 0.34 13.55
C ILE A 13 -13.60 0.94 12.14
N VAL A 14 -14.73 1.23 11.48
CA VAL A 14 -14.75 1.84 10.15
C VAL A 14 -14.37 3.33 10.18
N SER A 15 -14.60 4.04 11.29
CA SER A 15 -14.33 5.48 11.40
C SER A 15 -12.86 5.85 11.64
N PHE A 16 -12.00 4.94 12.10
CA PHE A 16 -10.55 5.19 12.21
C PHE A 16 -9.80 5.04 10.87
N ILE A 17 -10.45 4.48 9.85
CA ILE A 17 -9.88 4.28 8.51
C ILE A 17 -9.90 5.60 7.71
N GLY A 18 -10.72 6.57 8.12
CA GLY A 18 -10.84 7.89 7.50
C GLY A 18 -9.79 8.89 7.99
N THR A 19 -8.55 8.77 7.49
CA THR A 19 -7.55 9.88 7.26
C THR A 19 -6.15 9.36 6.89
N LEU A 20 -5.99 8.09 6.48
CA LEU A 20 -4.74 7.65 5.88
C LEU A 20 -4.68 8.17 4.44
N GLN A 21 -3.96 9.27 4.23
CA GLN A 21 -3.53 9.68 2.89
C GLN A 21 -2.75 8.53 2.26
N ILE A 22 -3.41 7.78 1.39
CA ILE A 22 -2.81 6.71 0.58
C ILE A 22 -2.07 7.39 -0.57
N MET A 23 -0.78 7.11 -0.69
CA MET A 23 0.09 7.77 -1.65
C MET A 23 0.43 6.87 -2.84
N GLU A 24 0.53 7.50 -4.00
CA GLU A 24 0.91 6.88 -5.27
C GLU A 24 2.40 7.05 -5.58
N PRO A 25 3.00 6.17 -6.40
CA PRO A 25 2.39 5.03 -7.12
C PRO A 25 2.23 3.72 -6.32
N ALA A 26 2.69 3.67 -5.06
CA ALA A 26 2.73 2.42 -4.29
C ALA A 26 1.35 1.78 -4.12
N SER A 27 0.27 2.56 -3.98
CA SER A 27 -1.06 1.97 -3.80
C SER A 27 -1.49 1.21 -5.04
N SER A 28 -1.47 1.88 -6.19
CA SER A 28 -1.89 1.27 -7.47
C SER A 28 -1.07 0.02 -7.80
N ILE A 29 0.24 0.04 -7.56
CA ILE A 29 1.11 -1.13 -7.76
C ILE A 29 0.73 -2.28 -6.82
N ILE A 30 0.52 -1.98 -5.52
CA ILE A 30 0.17 -2.99 -4.52
C ILE A 30 -1.17 -3.64 -4.85
N ASP A 31 -2.17 -2.84 -5.22
CA ASP A 31 -3.51 -3.33 -5.52
C ASP A 31 -3.51 -4.19 -6.80
N ARG A 32 -2.78 -3.76 -7.84
CA ARG A 32 -2.58 -4.54 -9.09
C ARG A 32 -1.91 -5.89 -8.86
N LEU A 33 -1.05 -6.01 -7.84
CA LEU A 33 -0.34 -7.25 -7.50
C LEU A 33 -1.06 -8.12 -6.46
N GLY A 34 -2.32 -7.83 -6.15
CA GLY A 34 -3.13 -8.63 -5.23
C GLY A 34 -3.01 -8.23 -3.76
N GLY A 35 -2.55 -7.01 -3.49
CA GLY A 35 -2.56 -6.41 -2.16
C GLY A 35 -1.29 -6.62 -1.34
N VAL A 36 -1.27 -6.04 -0.15
CA VAL A 36 -0.10 -5.92 0.73
C VAL A 36 0.50 -7.28 1.07
N ALA A 37 -0.33 -8.27 1.42
CA ALA A 37 0.13 -9.60 1.81
C ALA A 37 0.87 -10.30 0.65
N ARG A 38 0.28 -10.24 -0.55
CA ARG A 38 0.86 -10.86 -1.74
C ARG A 38 2.17 -10.20 -2.15
N VAL A 39 2.22 -8.87 -2.14
CA VAL A 39 3.45 -8.12 -2.43
C VAL A 39 4.55 -8.44 -1.40
N ALA A 40 4.20 -8.54 -0.12
CA ALA A 40 5.14 -8.89 0.94
C ALA A 40 5.78 -10.26 0.72
N GLU A 41 4.99 -11.26 0.31
CA GLU A 41 5.49 -12.59 -0.09
C GLU A 41 6.44 -12.50 -1.30
N ILE A 42 6.05 -11.76 -2.34
CA ILE A 42 6.85 -11.62 -3.57
C ILE A 42 8.25 -11.06 -3.28
N VAL A 43 8.33 -10.04 -2.42
CA VAL A 43 9.61 -9.35 -2.17
C VAL A 43 10.39 -9.91 -0.97
N GLY A 44 9.75 -10.73 -0.13
CA GLY A 44 10.34 -11.35 1.06
C GLY A 44 10.50 -10.38 2.22
N VAL A 45 9.50 -9.54 2.49
CA VAL A 45 9.51 -8.58 3.62
C VAL A 45 8.24 -8.66 4.44
N HIS A 46 8.24 -8.13 5.66
CA HIS A 46 7.04 -8.11 6.49
C HIS A 46 5.95 -7.19 5.91
N ARG A 47 4.68 -7.63 5.93
CA ARG A 47 3.52 -6.90 5.39
C ARG A 47 3.40 -5.43 5.84
N VAL A 48 3.78 -5.13 7.09
CA VAL A 48 3.76 -3.75 7.61
C VAL A 48 4.72 -2.83 6.83
N ARG A 49 5.88 -3.34 6.36
CA ARG A 49 6.79 -2.54 5.53
C ARG A 49 6.12 -2.17 4.21
N VAL A 50 5.41 -3.11 3.59
CA VAL A 50 4.65 -2.87 2.34
C VAL A 50 3.51 -1.88 2.58
N SER A 51 2.75 -2.01 3.67
CA SER A 51 1.74 -1.02 4.06
C SER A 51 2.32 0.39 4.21
N ASN A 52 3.54 0.50 4.75
CA ASN A 52 4.21 1.80 4.93
C ASN A 52 4.64 2.46 3.62
N TRP A 53 4.72 1.73 2.51
CA TRP A 53 5.03 2.34 1.21
C TRP A 53 3.93 3.30 0.74
N LYS A 54 2.68 3.05 1.17
CA LYS A 54 1.52 3.89 0.85
C LYS A 54 1.37 5.11 1.75
N ARG A 55 2.23 5.27 2.77
CA ARG A 55 2.13 6.33 3.77
C ARG A 55 3.02 7.53 3.42
N PRO A 56 2.66 8.74 3.88
CA PRO A 56 3.54 9.90 3.77
C PRO A 56 4.80 9.74 4.62
N LYS A 57 5.87 10.41 4.19
CA LYS A 57 7.14 10.44 4.93
C LYS A 57 7.00 10.98 6.35
N SER A 58 6.14 11.99 6.53
CA SER A 58 5.82 12.56 7.85
C SER A 58 5.24 11.53 8.83
N ALA A 59 4.61 10.47 8.30
CA ALA A 59 4.04 9.37 9.08
C ALA A 59 4.91 8.09 9.03
N GLY A 60 6.21 8.23 8.71
CA GLY A 60 7.18 7.12 8.65
C GLY A 60 7.08 6.24 7.40
N GLY A 61 6.39 6.70 6.36
CA GLY A 61 6.28 5.99 5.07
C GLY A 61 7.33 6.40 4.05
N THR A 62 7.17 5.94 2.81
CA THR A 62 8.10 6.26 1.71
C THR A 62 7.63 7.45 0.87
N GLY A 63 6.45 8.00 1.15
CA GLY A 63 5.82 9.03 0.33
C GLY A 63 5.23 8.46 -0.95
N GLY A 64 4.66 7.25 -0.91
CA GLY A 64 4.08 6.59 -2.10
C GLY A 64 5.08 5.84 -2.96
N ARG A 65 6.37 5.81 -2.60
CA ARG A 65 7.40 5.15 -3.41
C ARG A 65 7.61 3.71 -2.99
N VAL A 66 7.67 2.80 -3.95
CA VAL A 66 8.18 1.45 -3.71
C VAL A 66 9.72 1.50 -3.73
N PRO A 67 10.44 0.96 -2.72
CA PRO A 67 11.90 0.92 -2.73
C PRO A 67 12.45 0.21 -3.97
N GLN A 68 13.49 0.80 -4.58
CA GLN A 68 14.04 0.34 -5.87
C GLN A 68 14.55 -1.11 -5.86
N SER A 69 15.07 -1.58 -4.72
CA SER A 69 15.52 -2.95 -4.53
C SER A 69 14.43 -4.01 -4.75
N HIS A 70 13.16 -3.61 -4.80
CA HIS A 70 12.02 -4.49 -5.03
C HIS A 70 11.48 -4.47 -6.46
N HIS A 71 11.86 -3.49 -7.29
CA HIS A 71 11.25 -3.25 -8.60
C HIS A 71 11.36 -4.47 -9.52
N VAL A 72 12.55 -5.04 -9.69
CA VAL A 72 12.78 -6.21 -10.57
C VAL A 72 11.95 -7.42 -10.14
N LYS A 73 11.84 -7.69 -8.83
CA LYS A 73 11.04 -8.81 -8.32
C LYS A 73 9.54 -8.62 -8.59
N LEU A 74 9.06 -7.38 -8.46
CA LEU A 74 7.65 -7.04 -8.69
C LEU A 74 7.30 -7.08 -10.18
N LEU A 75 8.18 -6.59 -11.06
CA LEU A 75 8.02 -6.69 -12.51
C LEU A 75 8.00 -8.14 -12.97
N ALA A 76 8.95 -8.96 -12.51
CA ALA A 76 8.97 -10.38 -12.84
C ALA A 76 7.72 -11.12 -12.30
N ALA A 77 7.19 -10.72 -11.14
CA ALA A 77 5.94 -11.26 -10.63
C ALA A 77 4.73 -10.84 -11.46
N ALA A 78 4.68 -9.58 -11.89
CA ALA A 78 3.62 -9.07 -12.74
C ALA A 78 3.55 -9.83 -14.08
N GLU A 79 4.70 -10.05 -14.72
CA GLU A 79 4.83 -10.83 -15.95
C GLU A 79 4.28 -12.26 -15.77
N ARG A 80 4.71 -12.96 -14.71
CA ARG A 80 4.21 -14.32 -14.41
C ARG A 80 2.71 -14.37 -14.11
N LEU A 81 2.15 -13.29 -13.58
CA LEU A 81 0.73 -13.19 -13.22
C LEU A 81 -0.14 -12.60 -14.35
N GLY A 82 0.44 -12.20 -15.48
CA GLY A 82 -0.28 -11.52 -16.56
C GLY A 82 -0.79 -10.12 -16.18
N VAL A 83 -0.17 -9.48 -15.19
CA VAL A 83 -0.52 -8.12 -14.74
C VAL A 83 0.29 -7.10 -15.55
N ALA A 84 -0.39 -6.13 -16.17
CA ALA A 84 0.23 -5.13 -17.03
C ALA A 84 0.99 -4.04 -16.24
N LEU A 85 2.13 -4.38 -15.64
CA LEU A 85 2.98 -3.46 -14.85
C LEU A 85 4.30 -3.17 -15.58
N SER A 86 4.66 -1.90 -15.69
CA SER A 86 5.89 -1.43 -16.35
C SER A 86 6.82 -0.72 -15.36
N ALA A 87 8.07 -0.46 -15.77
CA ALA A 87 9.01 0.30 -14.96
C ALA A 87 8.56 1.76 -14.74
N ALA A 88 7.83 2.34 -15.69
CA ALA A 88 7.33 3.71 -15.60
C ALA A 88 6.29 3.87 -14.48
N ASP A 89 5.53 2.81 -14.16
CA ASP A 89 4.56 2.83 -13.06
C ASP A 89 5.22 3.10 -11.69
N PHE A 90 6.52 2.85 -11.53
CA PHE A 90 7.24 3.10 -10.27
C PHE A 90 7.68 4.55 -10.09
N LEU A 91 7.56 5.39 -11.12
CA LEU A 91 7.96 6.78 -11.08
C LEU A 91 6.87 7.64 -10.44
N VAL A 92 7.28 8.58 -9.59
CA VAL A 92 6.37 9.61 -9.07
C VAL A 92 6.27 10.69 -10.14
N THR A 93 5.07 10.90 -10.69
CA THR A 93 4.84 12.04 -11.58
C THR A 93 4.72 13.31 -10.73
N SER A 94 5.47 14.36 -11.08
CA SER A 94 5.47 15.64 -10.37
C SER A 94 4.29 16.55 -10.76
N GLU A 95 3.28 16.02 -11.44
CA GLU A 95 2.08 16.74 -11.86
C GLU A 95 1.25 17.12 -10.61
N GLY A 96 1.56 18.26 -9.99
CA GLY A 96 0.80 18.81 -8.86
C GLY A 96 1.57 19.58 -7.79
N VAL A 97 2.90 19.69 -7.87
CA VAL A 97 3.66 20.64 -7.02
C VAL A 97 4.18 21.75 -7.92
N SER A 98 3.41 22.85 -7.98
CA SER A 98 4.00 24.12 -8.43
C SER A 98 5.17 24.46 -7.52
N PRO A 99 6.32 24.91 -8.07
CA PRO A 99 7.48 25.33 -7.29
C PRO A 99 7.16 26.49 -6.34
#